data_AF-A0A9P8EDU5-F1
#
_entry.id   AF-A0A9P8EDU5-F1
#
_cell.length_a   1.000
_cell.length_b   1.000
_cell.length_c   1.000
_cell.angle_alpha   90.00
_cell.angle_beta   90.00
_cell.angle_gamma   90.00
#
_symmetry.space_group_name_H-M   'P 1'
#
loop_
_entity.id
_entity.type
_entity.pdbx_description
1 polymer ?
#
loop_
_entity_poly.entity_id
_entity_poly.type
_entity_poly.pdbx_seq_one_letter_code
_entity_poly.pdbx_strand_id
1 'polypeptide(L)'
;MNVVEWAFGKRMTPAEKMRKHQRSLEKAQRELDRERTKLENQEKKLVQDIKKNAKNGQMGAVKIQAKDLVRTRRYIQKFYQMRTQLQAISLRIQTVRSNEQMMQSMKGATKLLGGMNRQMNLPALQRIAMEFERENDIMDQRQEMMDDAIDDVTGLEDEEEGEEVVNQVLDEIGIDLGQAMGETPTGLQSTAAEQGKVAQAIGGDPGDDDLQARLDSLRR
;
A
#
# COMPACT_ATOMS: atom_id res chain seq x y z
N MET A 1 30.06 15.96 -42.58
CA MET A 1 30.25 15.22 -41.32
C MET A 1 31.40 15.86 -40.59
N ASN A 2 31.21 16.25 -39.33
CA ASN A 2 32.12 17.14 -38.61
C ASN A 2 33.18 16.34 -37.83
N VAL A 3 34.45 16.69 -38.00
CA VAL A 3 35.64 16.01 -37.42
C VAL A 3 35.62 16.00 -35.87
N VAL A 4 34.88 16.94 -35.27
CA VAL A 4 34.67 17.04 -33.82
C VAL A 4 33.79 15.91 -33.27
N GLU A 5 32.89 15.33 -34.09
CA GLU A 5 32.02 14.21 -33.67
C GLU A 5 32.78 12.88 -33.55
N TRP A 6 33.91 12.73 -34.24
CA TRP A 6 34.74 11.51 -34.21
C TRP A 6 35.67 11.47 -32.98
N ALA A 7 36.18 12.63 -32.54
CA ALA A 7 37.15 12.71 -31.45
C ALA A 7 36.53 12.78 -30.03
N PHE A 8 35.29 13.26 -29.88
CA PHE A 8 34.67 13.48 -28.55
C PHE A 8 33.37 12.72 -28.30
N GLY A 9 32.92 11.91 -29.26
CA GLY A 9 31.61 11.25 -29.21
C GLY A 9 30.46 12.26 -29.34
N LYS A 10 29.38 11.87 -30.01
CA LYS A 10 28.19 12.72 -30.12
C LYS A 10 27.66 13.05 -28.71
N ARG A 11 27.69 14.33 -28.33
CA ARG A 11 26.98 14.82 -27.14
C ARG A 11 25.51 14.47 -27.32
N MET A 12 24.99 13.58 -26.47
CA MET A 12 23.58 13.18 -26.54
C MET A 12 22.69 14.41 -26.52
N THR A 13 21.80 14.47 -27.51
CA THR A 13 20.79 15.53 -27.58
C THR A 13 19.83 15.40 -26.38
N PRO A 14 19.17 16.49 -25.95
CA PRO A 14 18.15 16.44 -24.90
C PRO A 14 17.07 15.37 -25.15
N ALA A 15 16.62 15.24 -26.41
CA ALA A 15 15.68 14.20 -26.82
C ALA A 15 16.22 12.76 -26.67
N GLU A 16 17.50 12.53 -26.97
CA GLU A 16 18.14 11.23 -26.73
C GLU A 16 18.30 10.93 -25.24
N LYS A 17 18.60 11.94 -24.41
CA LYS A 17 18.64 11.81 -22.94
C LYS A 17 17.27 11.41 -22.40
N MET A 18 16.20 12.11 -22.80
CA MET A 18 14.83 11.75 -22.39
C MET A 18 14.46 10.31 -22.79
N ARG A 19 14.75 9.89 -24.03
CA ARG A 19 14.52 8.50 -24.48
C ARG A 19 15.35 7.47 -23.69
N LYS A 20 16.56 7.82 -23.24
CA LYS A 20 17.37 6.95 -22.39
C LYS A 20 16.76 6.85 -20.99
N HIS A 21 16.33 7.96 -20.40
CA HIS A 21 15.65 7.97 -19.09
C HIS A 21 14.33 7.21 -19.13
N GLN A 22 13.50 7.38 -20.15
CA GLN A 22 12.25 6.61 -20.32
C GLN A 22 12.51 5.10 -20.35
N ARG A 23 13.50 4.64 -21.14
CA ARG A 23 13.89 3.22 -21.18
C ARG A 23 14.43 2.72 -19.85
N SER A 24 15.18 3.56 -19.13
CA SER A 24 15.68 3.23 -17.79
C SER A 24 14.54 3.07 -16.79
N LEU A 25 13.53 3.94 -16.84
CA LEU A 25 12.34 3.87 -16.00
C LEU A 25 11.51 2.62 -16.29
N GLU A 26 11.27 2.29 -17.55
CA GLU A 26 10.59 1.03 -17.91
C GLU A 26 11.35 -0.20 -17.43
N LYS A 27 12.69 -0.18 -17.49
CA LYS A 27 13.51 -1.27 -16.96
C LYS A 27 13.35 -1.38 -15.44
N ALA A 28 13.42 -0.26 -14.72
CA ALA A 28 13.22 -0.22 -13.27
C ALA A 28 11.81 -0.69 -12.88
N GLN A 29 10.76 -0.29 -13.61
CA GLN A 29 9.39 -0.78 -13.39
C GLN A 29 9.31 -2.31 -13.48
N ARG A 30 9.89 -2.91 -14.54
CA ARG A 30 9.90 -4.38 -14.69
C ARG A 30 10.71 -5.08 -13.60
N GLU A 31 11.77 -4.45 -13.11
CA GLU A 31 12.58 -4.97 -12.01
C GLU A 31 11.81 -4.93 -10.69
N LEU A 32 11.11 -3.83 -10.39
CA LEU A 32 10.21 -3.73 -9.24
C LEU A 32 9.10 -4.79 -9.28
N ASP A 33 8.47 -5.01 -10.44
CA ASP A 33 7.42 -6.03 -10.59
C ASP A 33 7.95 -7.46 -10.34
N ARG A 34 9.18 -7.75 -10.79
CA ARG A 34 9.84 -9.03 -10.51
C ARG A 34 10.12 -9.21 -9.02
N GLU A 35 10.66 -8.18 -8.37
CA GLU A 35 10.98 -8.25 -6.95
C GLU A 35 9.72 -8.36 -6.09
N ARG A 36 8.66 -7.62 -6.45
CA ARG A 36 7.33 -7.78 -5.85
C ARG A 36 6.83 -9.21 -5.96
N THR A 37 6.90 -9.82 -7.14
CA THR A 37 6.45 -11.20 -7.36
C THR A 37 7.25 -12.20 -6.52
N LYS A 38 8.55 -11.97 -6.30
CA LYS A 38 9.36 -12.79 -5.38
C LYS A 38 8.89 -12.65 -3.94
N LEU A 39 8.61 -11.42 -3.48
CA LEU A 39 8.09 -11.16 -2.14
C LEU A 39 6.70 -11.78 -1.93
N GLU A 40 5.79 -11.70 -2.90
CA GLU A 40 4.47 -12.36 -2.85
C GLU A 40 4.61 -13.89 -2.74
N ASN A 41 5.61 -14.49 -3.40
CA ASN A 41 5.88 -15.91 -3.27
C ASN A 41 6.52 -16.27 -1.90
N GLN A 42 7.33 -15.39 -1.34
CA GLN A 42 7.87 -15.55 0.02
C GLN A 42 6.77 -15.41 1.08
N GLU A 43 5.86 -14.46 0.91
CA GLU A 43 4.67 -14.29 1.75
C GLU A 43 3.86 -15.59 1.81
N LYS A 44 3.54 -16.19 0.65
CA LYS A 44 2.80 -17.47 0.60
C LYS A 44 3.51 -18.60 1.35
N LYS A 45 4.85 -18.66 1.26
CA LYS A 45 5.64 -19.65 2.01
C LYS A 45 5.61 -19.38 3.52
N LEU A 46 5.79 -18.12 3.93
CA LEU A 46 5.68 -17.71 5.33
C LEU A 46 4.32 -18.07 5.93
N VAL A 47 3.22 -17.83 5.20
CA VAL A 47 1.87 -18.23 5.65
C VAL A 47 1.76 -19.75 5.86
N GLN A 48 2.31 -20.55 4.95
CA GLN A 48 2.33 -22.01 5.09
C GLN A 48 3.17 -22.46 6.30
N ASP A 49 4.33 -21.85 6.52
CA ASP A 49 5.23 -22.16 7.62
C ASP A 49 4.64 -21.74 8.98
N ILE A 50 4.01 -20.56 9.06
CA ILE A 50 3.26 -20.10 10.23
C ILE A 50 2.17 -21.12 10.57
N LYS A 51 1.40 -21.57 9.57
CA LYS A 51 0.34 -22.55 9.76
C LYS A 51 0.86 -23.90 10.27
N LYS A 52 1.99 -24.36 9.76
CA LYS A 52 2.64 -25.59 10.21
C LYS A 52 3.15 -25.45 11.64
N ASN A 53 3.82 -24.36 11.97
CA ASN A 53 4.41 -24.14 13.29
C ASN A 53 3.37 -23.89 14.37
N ALA A 54 2.26 -23.21 14.04
CA ALA A 54 1.14 -23.04 14.95
C ALA A 54 0.47 -24.37 15.30
N LYS A 55 0.25 -25.26 14.30
CA LYS A 55 -0.27 -26.62 14.53
C LYS A 55 0.67 -27.48 15.40
N ASN A 56 1.97 -27.26 15.29
CA ASN A 56 2.97 -27.95 16.11
C ASN A 56 3.13 -27.33 17.52
N GLY A 57 2.36 -26.30 17.88
CA GLY A 57 2.44 -25.62 19.17
C GLY A 57 3.69 -24.75 19.37
N GLN A 58 4.46 -24.47 18.31
CA GLN A 58 5.71 -23.71 18.39
C GLN A 58 5.46 -22.20 18.36
N MET A 59 4.80 -21.68 19.39
CA MET A 59 4.33 -20.28 19.42
C MET A 59 5.47 -19.24 19.34
N GLY A 60 6.66 -19.56 19.86
CA GLY A 60 7.85 -18.70 19.72
C GLY A 60 8.28 -18.49 18.27
N ALA A 61 8.24 -19.54 17.45
CA ALA A 61 8.57 -19.46 16.02
C ALA A 61 7.46 -18.71 15.25
N VAL A 62 6.20 -18.99 15.57
CA VAL A 62 5.03 -18.31 14.99
C VAL A 62 5.09 -16.79 15.22
N LYS A 63 5.44 -16.34 16.43
CA LYS A 63 5.54 -14.91 16.75
C LYS A 63 6.58 -14.18 15.89
N ILE A 64 7.74 -14.81 15.66
CA ILE A 64 8.79 -14.24 14.81
C ILE A 64 8.35 -14.22 13.34
N GLN A 65 7.81 -15.34 12.86
CA GLN A 65 7.37 -15.46 11.47
C GLN A 65 6.19 -14.54 11.14
N ALA A 66 5.27 -14.29 12.08
CA ALA A 66 4.17 -13.34 11.92
C ALA A 66 4.68 -11.90 11.76
N LYS A 67 5.70 -11.50 12.53
CA LYS A 67 6.37 -10.19 12.34
C LYS A 67 7.02 -10.08 10.96
N ASP A 68 7.69 -11.14 10.51
CA ASP A 68 8.29 -11.18 9.17
C ASP A 68 7.23 -11.14 8.06
N LEU A 69 6.06 -11.76 8.25
CA LEU A 69 4.94 -11.71 7.32
C LEU A 69 4.42 -10.27 7.16
N VAL A 70 4.19 -9.57 8.26
CA VAL A 70 3.70 -8.18 8.25
C VAL A 70 4.72 -7.26 7.59
N ARG A 71 6.00 -7.42 7.91
CA ARG A 71 7.09 -6.68 7.24
C ARG A 71 7.11 -6.96 5.74
N THR A 72 6.94 -8.22 5.33
CA THR A 72 6.90 -8.61 3.91
C THR A 72 5.72 -7.98 3.19
N ARG A 73 4.52 -7.97 3.79
CA ARG A 73 3.33 -7.31 3.25
C ARG A 73 3.52 -5.80 3.09
N ARG A 74 4.08 -5.14 4.11
CA ARG A 74 4.45 -3.71 4.03
C ARG A 74 5.42 -3.43 2.89
N TYR A 75 6.43 -4.29 2.68
CA TYR A 75 7.32 -4.15 1.53
C TYR A 75 6.58 -4.32 0.20
N ILE A 76 5.71 -5.34 0.06
CA ILE A 76 4.90 -5.53 -1.16
C ILE A 76 4.08 -4.26 -1.47
N GLN A 77 3.42 -3.67 -0.46
CA GLN A 77 2.69 -2.42 -0.60
C GLN A 77 3.59 -1.25 -1.02
N LYS A 78 4.78 -1.12 -0.42
CA LYS A 78 5.78 -0.12 -0.80
C LYS A 78 6.24 -0.29 -2.26
N PHE A 79 6.41 -1.53 -2.73
CA PHE A 79 6.71 -1.82 -4.14
C PHE A 79 5.56 -1.39 -5.07
N TYR A 80 4.30 -1.56 -4.68
CA TYR A 80 3.15 -1.03 -5.44
C TYR A 80 3.16 0.50 -5.52
N GLN A 81 3.43 1.18 -4.41
CA GLN A 81 3.54 2.65 -4.38
C GLN A 81 4.68 3.12 -5.29
N MET A 82 5.88 2.54 -5.16
CA MET A 82 7.03 2.88 -6.00
C MET A 82 6.77 2.63 -7.50
N ARG A 83 6.12 1.52 -7.86
CA ARG A 83 5.75 1.22 -9.25
C ARG A 83 4.82 2.31 -9.81
N THR A 84 3.84 2.74 -9.01
CA THR A 84 2.89 3.79 -9.39
C THR A 84 3.57 5.15 -9.52
N GLN A 85 4.48 5.50 -8.61
CA GLN A 85 5.31 6.71 -8.71
C GLN A 85 6.17 6.71 -9.99
N LEU A 86 6.85 5.60 -10.30
CA LEU A 86 7.61 5.48 -11.55
C LEU A 86 6.71 5.57 -12.80
N GLN A 87 5.48 5.06 -12.73
CA GLN A 87 4.50 5.18 -13.80
C GLN A 87 4.08 6.64 -14.01
N ALA A 88 3.84 7.38 -12.92
CA ALA A 88 3.53 8.82 -12.97
C ALA A 88 4.68 9.63 -13.59
N ILE A 89 5.92 9.36 -13.19
CA ILE A 89 7.11 10.00 -13.77
C ILE A 89 7.23 9.70 -15.27
N SER A 90 6.99 8.44 -15.68
CA SER A 90 7.01 8.06 -17.09
C SER A 90 5.98 8.83 -17.91
N LEU A 91 4.76 9.00 -17.37
CA LEU A 91 3.70 9.79 -17.99
C LEU A 91 4.10 11.27 -18.08
N ARG A 92 4.68 11.86 -17.02
CA ARG A 92 5.17 13.25 -17.05
C ARG A 92 6.23 13.45 -18.12
N ILE A 93 7.17 12.52 -18.29
CA ILE A 93 8.17 12.56 -19.37
C ILE A 93 7.49 12.50 -20.76
N GLN A 94 6.45 11.68 -20.92
CA GLN A 94 5.70 11.61 -22.17
C GLN A 94 4.98 12.95 -22.47
N THR A 95 4.39 13.60 -21.46
CA THR A 95 3.79 14.93 -21.59
C THR A 95 4.82 15.98 -21.99
N VAL A 96 5.97 16.02 -21.32
CA VAL A 96 7.08 16.94 -21.65
C VAL A 96 7.53 16.76 -23.10
N ARG A 97 7.66 15.51 -23.57
CA ARG A 97 8.03 15.21 -24.95
C ARG A 97 7.00 15.72 -25.96
N SER A 98 5.71 15.55 -25.69
CA SER A 98 4.63 16.05 -26.54
C SER A 98 4.62 17.59 -26.58
N ASN A 99 4.83 18.24 -25.44
CA ASN A 99 4.96 19.69 -25.34
C ASN A 99 6.19 20.20 -26.10
N GLU A 100 7.33 19.50 -26.03
CA GLU A 100 8.52 19.85 -26.81
C GLU A 100 8.26 19.76 -28.32
N GLN A 101 7.61 18.71 -28.80
CA GLN A 101 7.25 18.57 -30.21
C GLN A 101 6.28 19.66 -30.67
N MET A 102 5.31 20.03 -29.82
CA MET A 102 4.40 21.15 -30.07
C MET A 102 5.15 22.47 -30.14
N MET A 103 6.03 22.77 -29.18
CA MET A 103 6.89 23.96 -29.20
C MET A 103 7.79 24.03 -30.43
N GLN A 104 8.39 22.90 -30.85
CA GLN A 104 9.19 22.86 -32.08
C GLN A 104 8.36 23.19 -33.32
N SER A 105 7.12 22.68 -33.37
CA SER A 105 6.17 22.94 -34.47
C SER A 105 5.70 24.40 -34.46
N MET A 106 5.37 24.94 -33.28
CA MET A 106 5.03 26.36 -33.09
C MET A 106 6.21 27.27 -33.42
N LYS A 107 7.44 26.89 -33.10
CA LYS A 107 8.64 27.64 -33.48
C LYS A 107 8.84 27.65 -34.99
N GLY A 108 8.60 26.52 -35.67
CA GLY A 108 8.61 26.42 -37.13
C GLY A 108 7.51 27.29 -37.77
N ALA A 109 6.27 27.17 -37.28
CA ALA A 109 5.14 27.97 -37.72
C ALA A 109 5.36 29.47 -37.44
N THR A 110 5.90 29.85 -36.28
CA THR A 110 6.24 31.24 -35.93
C THR A 110 7.37 31.78 -36.80
N LYS A 111 8.32 30.95 -37.20
CA LYS A 111 9.38 31.35 -38.15
C LYS A 111 8.83 31.55 -39.56
N LEU A 112 7.91 30.69 -40.00
CA LEU A 112 7.21 30.82 -41.29
C LEU A 112 6.26 32.03 -41.29
N LEU A 113 5.49 32.20 -40.22
CA LEU A 113 4.66 33.37 -39.99
C LEU A 113 5.54 34.62 -39.92
N GLY A 114 6.60 34.67 -39.12
CA GLY A 114 7.55 35.79 -39.07
C GLY A 114 8.17 36.15 -40.44
N GLY A 115 8.38 35.15 -41.31
CA GLY A 115 8.76 35.35 -42.71
C GLY A 115 7.64 35.94 -43.59
N MET A 116 6.38 35.57 -43.34
CA MET A 116 5.19 36.17 -43.95
C MET A 116 4.73 37.48 -43.28
N ASN A 117 5.24 37.79 -42.08
CA ASN A 117 4.62 38.69 -41.11
C ASN A 117 5.50 39.88 -40.72
N ARG A 118 6.24 40.45 -41.67
CA ARG A 118 6.76 41.82 -41.48
C ARG A 118 5.63 42.87 -41.49
N GLN A 119 4.35 42.46 -41.57
CA GLN A 119 3.18 43.33 -41.67
C GLN A 119 1.97 43.03 -40.74
N MET A 120 1.96 42.07 -39.80
CA MET A 120 0.85 41.89 -38.84
C MET A 120 1.24 41.36 -37.43
N ASN A 121 1.21 42.25 -36.43
CA ASN A 121 0.91 41.93 -35.02
C ASN A 121 1.79 40.88 -34.27
N LEU A 122 3.06 41.24 -34.01
CA LEU A 122 3.88 40.65 -32.94
C LEU A 122 3.22 40.57 -31.52
N PRO A 123 2.33 41.49 -31.08
CA PRO A 123 1.82 41.51 -29.70
C PRO A 123 0.89 40.34 -29.32
N ALA A 124 0.21 39.71 -30.28
CA ALA A 124 -0.67 38.58 -30.01
C ALA A 124 0.12 37.30 -29.71
N LEU A 125 1.30 37.14 -30.34
CA LEU A 125 2.15 35.96 -30.20
C LEU A 125 2.90 35.95 -28.86
N GLN A 126 3.29 37.12 -28.35
CA GLN A 126 3.81 37.27 -26.99
C GLN A 126 2.77 36.93 -25.91
N ARG A 127 1.48 37.26 -26.13
CA ARG A 127 0.40 36.90 -25.21
C ARG A 127 0.19 35.40 -25.12
N ILE A 128 0.17 34.69 -26.25
CA ILE A 128 0.00 33.22 -26.28
C ILE A 128 1.16 32.52 -25.54
N ALA A 129 2.39 33.01 -25.68
CA ALA A 129 3.53 32.45 -24.95
C ALA A 129 3.43 32.67 -23.43
N MET A 130 3.01 33.87 -23.00
CA MET A 130 2.81 34.17 -21.57
C MET A 130 1.62 33.41 -20.97
N GLU A 131 0.53 33.23 -21.70
CA GLU A 131 -0.61 32.42 -21.25
C GLU A 131 -0.22 30.95 -21.11
N PHE A 132 0.58 30.42 -22.04
CA PHE A 132 1.06 29.03 -21.96
C PHE A 132 1.99 28.78 -20.77
N GLU A 133 2.86 29.74 -20.44
CA GLU A 133 3.73 29.69 -19.26
C GLU A 133 2.88 29.71 -17.98
N ARG A 134 1.89 30.61 -17.91
CA ARG A 134 0.95 30.69 -16.78
C ARG A 134 0.12 29.43 -16.59
N GLU A 135 -0.36 28.82 -17.68
CA GLU A 135 -1.14 27.58 -17.63
C GLU A 135 -0.29 26.38 -17.20
N ASN A 136 0.99 26.33 -17.61
CA ASN A 136 1.93 25.30 -17.13
C ASN A 136 2.18 25.44 -15.62
N ASP A 137 2.45 26.66 -15.14
CA ASP A 137 2.70 26.90 -13.71
C ASP A 137 1.49 26.52 -12.84
N ILE A 138 0.27 26.79 -13.31
CA ILE A 138 -0.97 26.38 -12.62
C ILE A 138 -1.12 24.84 -12.60
N MET A 139 -0.70 24.17 -13.67
CA MET A 139 -0.69 22.70 -13.74
C MET A 139 0.32 22.08 -12.76
N ASP A 140 1.53 22.62 -12.71
CA ASP A 140 2.59 22.13 -11.79
C ASP A 140 2.20 22.36 -10.32
N GLN A 141 1.62 23.52 -9.97
CA GLN A 141 1.12 23.77 -8.60
C GLN A 141 -0.01 22.82 -8.19
N ARG A 142 -0.92 22.48 -9.10
CA ARG A 142 -2.00 21.51 -8.82
C ARG A 142 -1.47 20.11 -8.57
N GLN A 143 -0.37 19.75 -9.23
CA GLN A 143 0.28 18.45 -9.02
C GLN A 143 0.95 18.39 -7.64
N GLU A 144 1.62 19.46 -7.20
CA GLU A 144 2.21 19.52 -5.85
C GLU A 144 1.15 19.43 -4.75
N MET A 145 0.03 20.17 -4.86
CA MET A 145 -1.06 20.08 -3.88
C MET A 145 -1.72 18.68 -3.82
N MET A 146 -1.66 17.92 -4.91
CA MET A 146 -2.21 16.58 -4.97
C MET A 146 -1.23 15.53 -4.43
N ASP A 147 0.07 15.72 -4.61
CA ASP A 147 1.10 14.86 -4.00
C ASP A 147 1.14 15.05 -2.47
N ASP A 148 1.03 16.29 -1.97
CA ASP A 148 0.97 16.57 -0.52
C ASP A 148 -0.25 15.92 0.15
N ALA A 149 -1.42 15.94 -0.51
CA ALA A 149 -2.64 15.30 0.00
C ALA A 149 -2.56 13.76 -0.01
N ILE A 150 -1.72 13.18 -0.88
CA ILE A 150 -1.48 11.73 -0.92
C ILE A 150 -0.47 11.34 0.17
N ASP A 151 0.56 12.15 0.40
CA ASP A 151 1.59 11.86 1.41
C ASP A 151 0.99 11.89 2.84
N ASP A 152 0.10 12.84 3.13
CA ASP A 152 -0.59 13.00 4.42
C ASP A 152 -1.54 11.83 4.75
N VAL A 153 -2.06 11.15 3.73
CA VAL A 153 -2.90 9.93 3.89
C VAL A 153 -2.05 8.66 4.00
N THR A 154 -0.80 8.70 3.53
CA THR A 154 0.13 7.56 3.60
C THR A 154 1.15 7.64 4.73
N GLY A 155 1.01 8.63 5.62
CA GLY A 155 1.66 8.70 6.92
C GLY A 155 1.29 7.50 7.78
N LEU A 156 2.00 6.39 7.56
CA LEU A 156 1.88 5.15 8.31
C LEU A 156 2.42 5.37 9.73
N GLU A 157 1.58 5.96 10.56
CA GLU A 157 1.71 5.94 12.01
C GLU A 157 1.51 4.51 12.55
N ASP A 158 2.23 4.30 13.65
CA ASP A 158 2.08 3.29 14.68
C ASP A 158 2.80 1.93 14.53
N GLU A 159 3.90 1.87 15.29
CA GLU A 159 4.87 0.79 15.42
C GLU A 159 4.64 -0.05 16.70
N GLU A 160 3.51 0.10 17.41
CA GLU A 160 3.40 -0.37 18.81
C GLU A 160 2.54 -1.62 19.09
N GLU A 161 1.99 -2.31 18.10
CA GLU A 161 1.09 -3.46 18.36
C GLU A 161 1.69 -4.83 18.00
N GLY A 162 2.88 -5.14 18.53
CA GLY A 162 3.59 -6.39 18.16
C GLY A 162 2.93 -7.70 18.59
N GLU A 163 1.95 -7.70 19.50
CA GLU A 163 1.21 -8.90 19.93
C GLU A 163 -0.20 -8.97 19.32
N GLU A 164 -0.88 -7.84 19.23
CA GLU A 164 -2.19 -7.73 18.58
C GLU A 164 -2.08 -8.04 17.08
N VAL A 165 -1.03 -7.57 16.41
CA VAL A 165 -0.71 -7.93 15.02
C VAL A 165 -0.52 -9.43 14.83
N VAL A 166 0.04 -10.14 15.82
CA VAL A 166 0.24 -11.59 15.73
C VAL A 166 -1.10 -12.32 15.84
N ASN A 167 -1.95 -11.92 16.78
CA ASN A 167 -3.29 -12.47 16.92
C ASN A 167 -4.13 -12.19 15.67
N GLN A 168 -4.08 -10.97 15.14
CA GLN A 168 -4.74 -10.59 13.90
C GLN A 168 -4.28 -11.43 12.71
N VAL A 169 -2.97 -11.68 12.57
CA VAL A 169 -2.42 -12.55 11.51
C VAL A 169 -2.88 -13.99 11.69
N LEU A 170 -2.94 -14.50 12.91
CA LEU A 170 -3.40 -15.87 13.20
C LEU A 170 -4.89 -16.05 12.87
N ASP A 171 -5.71 -15.05 13.20
CA ASP A 171 -7.13 -15.01 12.88
C ASP A 171 -7.33 -14.92 11.36
N GLU A 172 -6.56 -14.08 10.65
CA GLU A 172 -6.61 -13.96 9.19
C GLU A 172 -6.23 -15.28 8.47
N ILE A 173 -5.27 -16.03 9.01
CA ILE A 173 -4.85 -17.33 8.46
C ILE A 173 -5.88 -18.44 8.80
N GLY A 174 -6.84 -18.16 9.68
CA GLY A 174 -7.89 -19.10 10.10
C GLY A 174 -7.34 -20.22 10.99
N ILE A 175 -6.34 -19.91 11.82
CA ILE A 175 -5.86 -20.82 12.86
C ILE A 175 -6.57 -20.40 14.14
N ASP A 176 -7.81 -20.81 14.27
CA ASP A 176 -8.54 -20.63 15.51
C ASP A 176 -7.84 -21.46 16.59
N LEU A 177 -7.05 -20.78 17.44
CA LEU A 177 -6.34 -21.39 18.55
C LEU A 177 -7.33 -22.08 19.52
N GLY A 178 -8.61 -21.72 19.46
CA GLY A 178 -9.70 -22.33 20.21
C GLY A 178 -10.04 -23.76 19.78
N GLN A 179 -9.77 -24.16 18.53
CA GLN A 179 -10.15 -25.50 18.06
C GLN A 179 -9.18 -26.61 18.51
N ALA A 180 -8.02 -26.26 19.08
CA ALA A 180 -7.06 -27.20 19.66
C ALA A 180 -7.26 -27.42 21.18
N MET A 181 -8.13 -26.65 21.84
CA MET A 181 -8.54 -26.89 23.23
C MET A 181 -9.86 -27.67 23.26
N GLY A 182 -9.76 -28.96 22.91
CA GLY A 182 -10.65 -30.00 23.39
C GLY A 182 -12.11 -29.91 22.91
N GLU A 183 -12.42 -30.68 21.88
CA GLU A 183 -13.64 -31.49 21.93
C GLU A 183 -13.55 -32.34 23.21
N THR A 184 -14.06 -31.83 24.33
CA THR A 184 -14.31 -32.65 25.51
C THR A 184 -15.25 -33.77 25.07
N PRO A 185 -14.87 -35.04 25.19
CA PRO A 185 -15.72 -36.14 24.76
C PRO A 185 -16.97 -36.13 25.65
N THR A 186 -18.11 -35.72 25.11
CA THR A 186 -19.45 -35.84 25.72
C THR A 186 -19.95 -37.29 25.71
N GLY A 187 -19.04 -38.26 25.82
CA GLY A 187 -19.26 -39.69 25.63
C GLY A 187 -18.73 -40.53 26.78
N LEU A 188 -18.98 -40.13 28.02
CA LEU A 188 -18.90 -41.05 29.15
C LEU A 188 -20.29 -41.14 29.79
N GLN A 189 -21.01 -42.20 29.40
CA GLN A 189 -22.16 -42.73 30.09
C GLN A 189 -21.83 -42.86 31.59
N SER A 190 -22.40 -41.99 32.42
CA SER A 190 -22.64 -42.33 33.82
C SER A 190 -24.06 -42.88 33.92
N THR A 191 -24.14 -44.20 34.05
CA THR A 191 -25.32 -44.95 34.47
C THR A 191 -26.02 -44.24 35.63
N ALA A 192 -27.28 -43.89 35.42
CA ALA A 192 -28.17 -43.39 36.45
C ALA A 192 -28.29 -44.39 37.60
N ALA A 193 -27.83 -43.99 38.79
CA ALA A 193 -28.21 -44.62 40.05
C ALA A 193 -29.31 -43.75 40.69
N GLU A 194 -30.45 -44.38 40.94
CA GLU A 194 -31.63 -43.80 41.58
C GLU A 194 -31.30 -43.25 42.97
N GLN A 195 -31.57 -41.97 43.23
CA GLN A 195 -31.77 -41.45 44.58
C GLN A 195 -32.95 -40.48 44.63
N GLY A 196 -33.99 -40.93 45.35
CA GLY A 196 -34.91 -40.15 46.18
C GLY A 196 -35.43 -38.82 45.65
N LYS A 197 -36.64 -38.84 45.08
CA LYS A 197 -37.49 -37.64 45.00
C LYS A 197 -37.90 -37.22 46.42
N VAL A 198 -37.46 -36.04 46.86
CA VAL A 198 -38.14 -35.28 47.93
C VAL A 198 -38.63 -33.98 47.30
N ALA A 199 -39.94 -33.78 47.35
CA ALA A 199 -40.61 -32.58 46.85
C ALA A 199 -40.29 -31.39 47.75
N GLN A 200 -39.94 -30.24 47.15
CA GLN A 200 -39.99 -28.96 47.85
C GLN A 200 -40.75 -27.92 46.99
N ALA A 201 -41.56 -27.16 47.72
CA ALA A 201 -42.75 -26.48 47.26
C ALA A 201 -42.50 -25.25 46.39
N ILE A 202 -43.52 -25.00 45.57
CA ILE A 202 -43.77 -23.81 44.76
C ILE A 202 -43.88 -22.57 45.66
N GLY A 203 -43.09 -21.52 45.35
CA GLY A 203 -43.37 -20.15 45.77
C GLY A 203 -42.18 -19.42 46.41
N GLY A 204 -41.51 -18.58 45.63
CA GLY A 204 -40.49 -17.64 46.12
C GLY A 204 -39.40 -17.41 45.07
N ASP A 205 -39.32 -16.20 44.54
CA ASP A 205 -38.31 -15.78 43.57
C ASP A 205 -36.89 -15.86 44.17
N PRO A 206 -35.96 -16.67 43.62
CA PRO A 206 -34.67 -16.97 44.25
C PRO A 206 -33.60 -15.87 44.09
N GLY A 207 -33.96 -14.69 43.58
CA GLY A 207 -33.02 -13.60 43.32
C GLY A 207 -32.75 -12.69 44.53
N ASP A 208 -33.76 -12.44 45.37
CA ASP A 208 -33.68 -11.37 46.39
C ASP A 208 -33.04 -11.81 47.71
N ASP A 209 -33.22 -13.06 48.13
CA ASP A 209 -32.66 -13.59 49.38
C ASP A 209 -31.12 -13.72 49.30
N ASP A 210 -30.60 -14.09 48.12
CA ASP A 210 -29.16 -14.28 47.89
C ASP A 210 -28.43 -12.92 47.76
N LEU A 211 -29.15 -11.88 47.30
CA LEU A 211 -28.65 -10.51 47.25
C LEU A 211 -28.65 -9.85 48.63
N GLN A 212 -29.65 -10.11 49.47
CA GLN A 212 -29.68 -9.62 50.86
C GLN A 212 -28.59 -10.25 51.72
N ALA A 213 -28.35 -11.56 51.58
CA ALA A 213 -27.25 -12.23 52.26
C ALA A 213 -25.87 -11.66 51.89
N ARG A 214 -25.68 -11.27 50.62
CA ARG A 214 -24.45 -10.59 50.17
C ARG A 214 -24.33 -9.16 50.72
N LEU A 215 -25.43 -8.43 50.84
CA LEU A 215 -25.44 -7.05 51.36
C LEU A 215 -25.11 -6.98 52.86
N ASP A 216 -25.58 -7.95 53.64
CA ASP A 216 -25.29 -8.04 55.07
C ASP A 216 -23.83 -8.44 55.37
N SER A 217 -23.21 -9.23 54.49
CA SER A 217 -21.77 -9.57 54.62
C SER A 217 -20.83 -8.39 54.35
N LEU A 218 -21.29 -7.35 53.64
CA LEU A 218 -20.55 -6.11 53.39
C LEU A 218 -20.72 -5.06 54.49
N ARG A 219 -21.68 -5.26 55.41
CA ARG A 219 -21.99 -4.33 56.51
C ARG A 219 -21.29 -4.66 57.83
N ARG A 220 -20.34 -5.60 57.83
CA ARG A 220 -19.61 -6.04 59.03
C ARG A 220 -18.16 -5.58 59.03
#